data_AF-A0A0F0FMT7-F1
#
_entry.id   AF-A0A0F0FMT7-F1
#
_cell.length_a   1.000
_cell.length_b   1.000
_cell.length_c   1.000
_cell.angle_alpha   90.00
_cell.angle_beta   90.00
_cell.angle_gamma   90.00
#
_symmetry.space_group_name_H-M   'P 1'
#
loop_
_entity.id
_entity.type
_entity.pdbx_description
1 polymer ?
#
loop_
_entity_poly.entity_id
_entity_poly.type
_entity_poly.pdbx_seq_one_letter_code
_entity_poly.pdbx_strand_id
1 'polypeptide(L)'
;VQDGFLSVKTGVSRVAALEQSLTSARSALAATTLGRDVGTRTEPDVLDAQQRVFAAELDLVQARLDYLLGRLRLAAATGELSEETLRSLNGWLAS
;
A
#
# COMPACT_ATOMS: atom_id res chain seq x y z
N VAL A 1 19.19 9.43 -12.40
CA VAL A 1 18.94 8.03 -12.83
C VAL A 1 19.06 7.05 -11.66
N GLN A 2 20.11 7.17 -10.84
CA GLN A 2 20.37 6.31 -9.68
C GLN A 2 19.22 6.28 -8.64
N ASP A 3 18.60 7.44 -8.38
CA ASP A 3 17.49 7.56 -7.42
C ASP A 3 16.21 6.82 -7.85
N GLY A 4 15.88 6.85 -9.15
CA GLY A 4 14.70 6.14 -9.69
C GLY A 4 14.84 4.63 -9.59
N PHE A 5 16.03 4.08 -9.84
CA PHE A 5 16.30 2.64 -9.73
C PHE A 5 16.23 2.15 -8.27
N LEU A 6 16.78 2.91 -7.33
CA LEU A 6 16.66 2.61 -5.90
C LEU A 6 15.21 2.68 -5.42
N SER A 7 14.46 3.74 -5.78
CA SER A 7 13.04 3.88 -5.44
C SER A 7 12.19 2.72 -5.97
N VAL A 8 12.48 2.22 -7.18
CA VAL A 8 11.77 1.08 -7.78
C VAL A 8 12.09 -0.22 -7.04
N LYS A 9 13.37 -0.50 -6.77
CA LYS A 9 13.79 -1.74 -6.11
C LYS A 9 13.30 -1.82 -4.67
N THR A 10 13.37 -0.73 -3.92
CA THR A 10 12.86 -0.67 -2.54
C THR A 10 11.33 -0.56 -2.48
N GLY A 11 10.71 0.02 -3.52
CA GLY A 11 9.27 0.23 -3.62
C GLY A 11 8.48 -1.07 -3.63
N VAL A 12 8.91 -2.09 -4.40
CA VAL A 12 8.19 -3.38 -4.47
C VAL A 12 8.15 -4.07 -3.10
N SER A 13 9.28 -4.17 -2.41
CA SER A 13 9.33 -4.79 -1.08
C SER A 13 8.53 -4.01 -0.05
N ARG A 14 8.50 -2.68 -0.15
CA ARG A 14 7.68 -1.82 0.71
C ARG A 14 6.18 -2.04 0.48
N VAL A 15 5.74 -2.12 -0.78
CA VAL A 15 4.34 -2.42 -1.13
C VAL A 15 3.92 -3.77 -0.55
N ALA A 16 4.72 -4.82 -0.77
CA ALA A 16 4.41 -6.16 -0.23
C ALA A 16 4.34 -6.18 1.31
N ALA A 17 5.25 -5.48 1.99
CA ALA A 17 5.21 -5.35 3.44
C ALA A 17 3.94 -4.64 3.94
N LEU A 18 3.49 -3.60 3.22
CA LEU A 18 2.28 -2.85 3.55
C LEU A 18 0.99 -3.64 3.25
N GLU A 19 0.98 -4.49 2.22
CA GLU A 19 -0.13 -5.43 1.99
C GLU A 19 -0.27 -6.45 3.13
N GLN A 20 0.85 -6.96 3.63
CA GLN A 20 0.86 -7.83 4.80
C GLN A 20 0.45 -7.08 6.08
N SER A 21 0.87 -5.82 6.22
CA SER A 21 0.47 -4.95 7.33
C SER A 21 -1.05 -4.72 7.33
N LEU A 22 -1.62 -4.39 6.16
CA LEU A 22 -3.06 -4.22 5.99
C LEU A 22 -3.83 -5.50 6.32
N THR A 23 -3.35 -6.65 5.84
CA THR A 23 -3.94 -7.96 6.16
C THR A 23 -3.95 -8.18 7.67
N SER A 24 -2.84 -7.90 8.35
CA SER A 24 -2.72 -8.04 9.79
C SER A 24 -3.64 -7.08 10.55
N ALA A 25 -3.76 -5.82 10.10
CA ALA A 25 -4.66 -4.83 10.67
C ALA A 25 -6.13 -5.26 10.55
N ARG A 26 -6.53 -5.81 9.40
CA ARG A 26 -7.88 -6.35 9.17
C ARG A 26 -8.19 -7.54 10.07
N SER A 27 -7.23 -8.46 10.24
CA SER A 27 -7.37 -9.57 11.19
C SER A 27 -7.51 -9.10 12.64
N ALA A 28 -6.73 -8.08 13.03
CA ALA A 28 -6.83 -7.49 14.37
C ALA A 28 -8.18 -6.79 14.58
N LEU A 29 -8.70 -6.09 13.58
CA LEU A 29 -10.06 -5.52 13.62
C LEU A 29 -11.11 -6.61 13.79
N ALA A 30 -11.06 -7.69 13.00
CA ALA A 30 -12.00 -8.80 13.12
C ALA A 30 -11.98 -9.44 14.51
N ALA A 31 -10.79 -9.67 15.08
CA ALA A 31 -10.64 -10.20 16.43
C ALA A 31 -11.16 -9.22 17.50
N THR A 32 -10.97 -7.91 17.31
CA THR A 32 -11.43 -6.88 18.25
C THR A 32 -12.95 -6.74 18.21
N THR A 33 -13.55 -6.78 17.02
CA THR A 33 -15.00 -6.81 16.83
C THR A 33 -15.63 -8.04 17.48
N LEU A 34 -15.05 -9.22 17.27
CA LEU A 34 -15.51 -10.44 17.95
C LEU A 34 -15.37 -10.30 19.47
N GLY A 35 -14.23 -9.77 19.94
CA GLY A 35 -13.98 -9.49 21.35
C GLY A 35 -15.03 -8.57 21.96
N ARG A 36 -15.49 -7.56 21.20
CA ARG A 36 -16.56 -6.66 21.61
C ARG A 36 -17.90 -7.40 21.71
N ASP A 37 -18.22 -8.22 20.71
CA ASP A 37 -19.48 -8.97 20.67
C ASP A 37 -19.61 -9.97 21.84
N VAL A 38 -18.49 -10.52 22.32
CA VAL A 38 -18.43 -11.39 23.50
C VAL A 38 -18.13 -10.65 24.82
N GLY A 39 -18.06 -9.31 24.80
CA GLY A 39 -17.90 -8.47 25.98
C GLY A 39 -16.47 -8.38 26.56
N THR A 40 -15.46 -8.85 25.84
CA THR A 40 -14.03 -8.76 26.22
C THR A 40 -13.32 -7.52 25.69
N ARG A 41 -13.96 -6.79 24.77
CA ARG A 41 -13.51 -5.49 24.22
C ARG A 41 -14.65 -4.49 24.20
N THR A 42 -14.32 -3.23 23.97
CA THR A 42 -15.24 -2.10 23.98
C THR A 42 -15.39 -1.48 22.59
N GLU A 43 -16.42 -0.65 22.37
CA GLU A 43 -16.60 0.06 21.09
C GLU A 43 -15.41 0.98 20.74
N PRO A 44 -14.80 1.72 21.69
CA PRO A 44 -13.55 2.45 21.42
C PRO A 44 -12.40 1.57 20.91
N ASP A 45 -12.26 0.33 21.40
CA ASP A 45 -11.23 -0.60 20.89
C ASP A 45 -11.46 -0.91 19.40
N VAL A 46 -12.72 -1.08 19.00
CA VAL A 46 -13.10 -1.33 17.60
C VAL A 46 -12.81 -0.10 16.74
N LEU A 47 -13.14 1.10 17.21
CA LEU A 47 -12.84 2.36 16.51
C LEU A 47 -11.33 2.54 16.31
N ASP A 48 -10.53 2.26 17.33
CA ASP A 48 -9.07 2.31 17.23
C ASP A 48 -8.53 1.28 16.22
N ALA A 49 -9.08 0.06 16.21
CA ALA A 49 -8.70 -0.96 15.25
C ALA A 49 -9.09 -0.58 13.80
N GLN A 50 -10.24 0.06 13.61
CA GLN A 50 -10.66 0.60 12.31
C GLN A 50 -9.73 1.70 11.83
N GLN A 51 -9.36 2.64 12.70
CA GLN A 51 -8.39 3.69 12.37
C GLN A 51 -7.05 3.12 11.89
N ARG A 52 -6.58 2.02 12.52
CA ARG A 52 -5.35 1.33 12.09
C ARG A 52 -5.49 0.69 10.71
N VAL A 53 -6.64 0.12 10.38
CA VAL A 53 -6.92 -0.39 9.03
C VAL A 53 -6.82 0.73 8.00
N PHE A 54 -7.50 1.86 8.24
CA PHE A 54 -7.45 3.00 7.32
C PHE A 54 -6.05 3.60 7.17
N ALA A 55 -5.27 3.68 8.25
CA ALA A 55 -3.88 4.11 8.19
C ALA A 55 -3.04 3.17 7.32
N ALA A 56 -3.18 1.85 7.49
CA ALA A 56 -2.48 0.86 6.68
C ALA A 56 -2.90 0.90 5.19
N GLU A 57 -4.18 1.15 4.89
CA GLU A 57 -4.66 1.36 3.53
C GLU A 57 -4.04 2.60 2.88
N LEU A 58 -3.99 3.71 3.61
CA LEU A 58 -3.38 4.95 3.12
C LEU A 58 -1.88 4.75 2.85
N ASP A 59 -1.15 4.12 3.77
CA ASP A 59 0.28 3.83 3.60
C ASP A 59 0.53 2.98 2.36
N LEU A 60 -0.29 1.95 2.14
CA LEU A 60 -0.19 1.08 0.96
C LEU A 60 -0.41 1.86 -0.34
N VAL A 61 -1.44 2.72 -0.39
CA VAL A 61 -1.72 3.55 -1.57
C VAL A 61 -0.56 4.50 -1.85
N GLN A 62 -0.02 5.16 -0.83
CA GLN A 62 1.13 6.05 -0.98
C GLN A 62 2.36 5.30 -1.52
N ALA A 63 2.66 4.11 -0.98
CA ALA A 63 3.78 3.30 -1.46
C ALA A 63 3.61 2.83 -2.91
N ARG A 64 2.38 2.49 -3.32
CA ARG A 64 2.06 2.15 -4.71
C ARG A 64 2.30 3.35 -5.64
N LEU A 65 1.86 4.54 -5.25
CA LEU A 65 2.09 5.78 -6.02
C LEU A 65 3.58 6.14 -6.13
N ASP A 66 4.32 6.05 -5.03
CA ASP A 66 5.77 6.31 -5.00
C ASP A 66 6.52 5.35 -5.93
N TYR A 67 6.16 4.07 -5.92
CA TYR A 67 6.74 3.07 -6.82
C TYR A 67 6.47 3.41 -8.30
N LEU A 68 5.24 3.76 -8.64
CA LEU A 68 4.87 4.14 -10.01
C LEU A 68 5.58 5.40 -10.48
N LEU A 69 5.66 6.42 -9.62
CA LEU A 69 6.38 7.66 -9.93
C LEU A 69 7.88 7.38 -10.14
N GLY A 70 8.48 6.49 -9.34
CA GLY A 70 9.83 6.00 -9.52
C GLY A 70 10.04 5.31 -10.88
N ARG A 71 9.10 4.44 -11.27
CA ARG A 71 9.10 3.77 -12.59
C ARG A 71 9.01 4.76 -13.74
N LEU A 72 8.11 5.75 -13.65
CA LEU A 72 7.95 6.79 -14.68
C LEU A 72 9.21 7.64 -14.83
N ARG A 73 9.82 8.07 -13.72
CA ARG A 73 11.06 8.85 -13.72
C ARG A 73 12.22 8.06 -14.34
N LEU A 74 12.30 6.76 -14.08
CA LEU A 74 13.31 5.89 -14.69
C LEU A 74 13.10 5.80 -16.20
N ALA A 75 11.88 5.52 -16.66
CA ALA A 75 11.56 5.43 -18.09
C ALA A 75 11.80 6.75 -18.83
N ALA A 76 11.48 7.90 -18.22
CA ALA A 76 11.77 9.21 -18.79
C ALA A 76 13.29 9.46 -18.93
N ALA A 77 14.08 9.01 -17.96
CA ALA A 77 15.53 9.18 -17.96
C ALA A 77 16.26 8.24 -18.95
N THR A 78 15.69 7.07 -19.26
CA THR A 78 16.24 6.11 -20.24
C THR A 78 15.73 6.36 -21.66
N GLY A 79 14.77 7.29 -21.86
CA GLY A 79 14.13 7.54 -23.15
C GLY A 79 13.09 6.49 -23.55
N GLU A 80 12.74 5.57 -22.63
CA GLU A 80 11.77 4.48 -22.83
C GLU A 80 10.34 4.85 -22.40
N LEU A 81 10.09 6.14 -22.15
CA LEU A 81 8.75 6.64 -21.82
C LEU A 81 7.88 6.60 -23.09
N SER A 82 7.21 5.46 -23.28
CA SER A 82 6.25 5.23 -24.35
C SER A 82 4.82 5.21 -23.81
N GLU A 83 3.85 5.37 -24.71
CA GLU A 83 2.43 5.25 -24.40
C GLU A 83 2.05 3.84 -23.90
N GLU A 84 2.80 2.82 -24.32
CA GLU A 84 2.66 1.43 -23.84
C GLU A 84 3.16 1.28 -22.39
N THR A 85 4.27 1.94 -22.05
CA THR A 85 4.77 2.01 -20.67
C THR A 85 3.74 2.65 -19.75
N LEU A 86 3.07 3.72 -20.21
CA LEU A 86 1.99 4.38 -19.47
C LEU A 86 0.76 3.48 -19.28
N ARG A 87 0.33 2.77 -20.32
CA ARG A 87 -0.79 1.81 -20.24
C ARG A 87 -0.51 0.67 -19.26
N SER A 88 0.69 0.10 -19.30
CA SER A 88 1.10 -0.96 -18.37
C SER A 88 1.08 -0.49 -16.91
N LEU A 89 1.60 0.71 -16.65
CA LEU A 89 1.61 1.31 -15.30
C LEU A 89 0.20 1.66 -14.80
N ASN A 90 -0.68 2.13 -15.69
CA ASN A 90 -2.08 2.40 -15.36
C ASN A 90 -2.86 1.13 -14.98
N GLY A 91 -2.56 -0.01 -15.63
CA GLY A 91 -3.15 -1.30 -15.25
C GLY A 91 -2.82 -1.72 -13.82
N TRP A 92 -1.63 -1.36 -13.34
CA TRP A 92 -1.18 -1.66 -11.97
C TRP A 92 -1.85 -0.78 -10.89
N LEU A 93 -2.38 0.39 -11.26
CA LEU A 93 -3.19 1.25 -10.37
C LEU A 93 -4.59 0.70 -10.12
N ALA A 94 -5.13 -0.05 -11.09
CA ALA A 94 -6.50 -0.56 -11.04
C ALA A 94 -6.65 -1.88 -10.25
N SER A 95 -5.52 -2.53 -9.90
CA SER A 95 -5.45 -3.80 -9.16
C SER A 95 -5.04 -3.63 -7.70
#